data_AF-A0A4U9WN30-F1
#
_entry.id   AF-A0A4U9WN30-F1
#
_cell.length_a   1.000
_cell.length_b   1.000
_cell.length_c   1.000
_cell.angle_alpha   90.00
_cell.angle_beta   90.00
_cell.angle_gamma   90.00
#
_symmetry.space_group_name_H-M   'P 1'
#
loop_
_entity.id
_entity.type
_entity.pdbx_description
1 polymer ?
#
loop_
_entity_poly.entity_id
_entity_poly.type
_entity_poly.pdbx_seq_one_letter_code
_entity_poly.pdbx_strand_id
1 'polypeptide(L)' 'MDGGWPKAAHIAVTLKKDGGLVAPVQTALNGVINNGDYEKVLNRWGEGIERLSASEINPAGLGD' A
#
# COMPACT_ATOMS: atom_id res chain seq x y z
N MET A 1 -1.14 -13.88 -3.27
CA MET A 1 -1.90 -14.09 -4.52
C MET A 1 -2.59 -12.77 -4.70
N ASP A 2 -2.07 -11.94 -5.61
CA ASP A 2 -2.57 -10.57 -5.72
C ASP A 2 -4.06 -10.57 -6.06
N GLY A 3 -4.79 -9.59 -5.54
CA GLY A 3 -6.26 -9.53 -5.67
C GLY A 3 -6.81 -9.39 -7.09
N GLY A 4 -5.95 -9.29 -8.13
CA GLY A 4 -6.32 -8.94 -9.50
C GLY A 4 -5.83 -9.89 -10.59
N TRP A 5 -5.45 -11.14 -10.24
CA TRP A 5 -4.80 -12.06 -11.15
C TRP A 5 -5.44 -12.09 -12.56
N PRO A 6 -4.65 -11.96 -13.66
CA PRO A 6 -3.19 -12.02 -13.73
C PRO A 6 -2.47 -10.69 -13.45
N LYS A 7 -3.19 -9.59 -13.20
CA LYS A 7 -2.61 -8.28 -12.89
C LYS A 7 -2.44 -8.13 -11.36
N ALA A 8 -1.36 -7.50 -10.90
CA ALA A 8 -1.16 -7.26 -9.48
C ALA A 8 -2.12 -6.15 -8.98
N ALA A 9 -3.10 -6.49 -8.13
CA ALA A 9 -3.98 -5.50 -7.53
C ALA A 9 -3.48 -5.13 -6.14
N HIS A 10 -2.79 -3.99 -6.05
CA HIS A 10 -2.32 -3.47 -4.77
C HIS A 10 -3.49 -3.13 -3.85
N ILE A 11 -3.35 -3.51 -2.57
CA ILE A 11 -4.31 -3.17 -1.53
C ILE A 11 -4.15 -1.70 -1.14
N ALA A 12 -5.27 -1.00 -0.99
CA ALA A 12 -5.31 0.42 -0.72
C ALA A 12 -6.04 0.76 0.59
N VAL A 13 -5.70 1.91 1.16
CA VAL A 13 -6.46 2.56 2.23
C VAL A 13 -7.29 3.68 1.62
N THR A 14 -8.61 3.63 1.80
CA THR A 14 -9.52 4.67 1.27
C THR A 14 -9.79 5.74 2.32
N LEU A 15 -9.74 7.00 1.91
CA LEU A 15 -10.00 8.15 2.77
C LEU A 15 -11.11 9.01 2.16
N LYS A 16 -11.87 9.71 3.01
CA LYS A 16 -12.89 10.67 2.57
C LYS A 16 -12.21 11.79 1.75
N LYS A 17 -12.76 12.06 0.56
CA LYS A 17 -12.36 13.20 -0.27
C LYS A 17 -12.47 14.50 0.53
N ASP A 18 -11.48 15.37 0.38
CA ASP A 18 -11.38 16.67 1.05
C ASP A 18 -11.33 16.58 2.60
N GLY A 19 -10.99 15.41 3.15
CA GLY A 19 -10.84 15.18 4.59
C GLY A 19 -9.47 15.54 5.16
N GLY A 20 -8.52 16.00 4.35
CA GLY A 20 -7.18 16.40 4.78
C GLY A 20 -6.24 15.26 5.20
N LEU A 21 -6.69 14.00 5.18
CA LEU A 21 -5.92 12.86 5.68
C LEU A 21 -5.01 12.19 4.65
N VAL A 22 -5.12 12.54 3.36
CA VAL A 22 -4.38 11.87 2.28
C VAL A 22 -2.87 11.92 2.49
N ALA A 23 -2.30 13.12 2.64
CA ALA A 23 -0.85 13.27 2.82
C ALA A 23 -0.32 12.77 4.18
N PRO A 24 -1.02 13.00 5.32
CA PRO A 24 -0.60 12.45 6.61
C PRO A 24 -0.56 10.91 6.63
N VAL A 25 -1.58 10.25 6.06
CA VAL A 25 -1.63 8.78 6.01
C VAL A 25 -0.55 8.22 5.08
N GLN A 26 -0.33 8.83 3.90
CA GLN A 26 0.77 8.42 3.02
C GLN A 26 2.13 8.56 3.72
N THR A 27 2.36 9.68 4.43
CA THR A 27 3.59 9.91 5.20
C THR A 27 3.80 8.83 6.25
N ALA A 28 2.75 8.49 7.00
CA ALA A 28 2.82 7.45 8.02
C ALA A 28 3.14 6.07 7.43
N LEU A 29 2.48 5.70 6.31
CA LEU A 29 2.75 4.45 5.59
C LEU A 29 4.18 4.39 5.08
N ASN A 30 4.67 5.45 4.44
CA ASN A 30 6.06 5.52 4.00
C ASN A 30 7.05 5.48 5.17
N GLY A 31 6.69 6.04 6.32
CA GLY A 31 7.48 5.94 7.54
C GLY A 31 7.67 4.49 8.00
N VAL A 32 6.59 3.71 8.06
CA VAL A 32 6.65 2.29 8.47
C VAL A 32 7.25 1.37 7.39
N ILE A 33 7.18 1.77 6.12
CA ILE A 33 7.91 1.10 5.04
C ILE A 33 9.42 1.32 5.23
N ASN A 34 9.84 2.58 5.41
CA ASN A 34 11.25 2.93 5.50
C ASN A 34 11.95 2.43 6.77
N ASN A 35 11.22 2.32 7.89
CA ASN A 35 11.79 1.85 9.16
C ASN A 35 11.76 0.31 9.32
N GLY A 36 11.21 -0.41 8.34
CA GLY A 36 11.12 -1.87 8.33
C GLY A 36 9.96 -2.47 9.13
N ASP A 37 9.10 -1.67 9.77
CA ASP A 37 7.94 -2.19 10.51
C ASP A 37 6.89 -2.82 9.59
N TYR A 38 6.71 -2.28 8.40
CA TYR A 38 5.88 -2.88 7.35
C TYR A 38 6.36 -4.29 6.99
N GLU A 39 7.67 -4.46 6.80
CA GLU A 39 8.27 -5.76 6.47
C GLU A 39 8.10 -6.79 7.59
N LYS A 40 8.18 -6.38 8.87
CA LYS A 40 7.88 -7.25 10.01
C LYS A 40 6.45 -7.80 9.95
N VAL A 41 5.47 -6.96 9.56
CA VAL A 41 4.08 -7.39 9.42
C VAL A 41 3.92 -8.35 8.25
N LEU A 42 4.48 -8.04 7.07
CA LEU A 42 4.40 -8.94 5.92
C LEU A 42 5.01 -10.31 6.23
N ASN A 43 6.18 -10.34 6.90
CA ASN A 43 6.85 -11.58 7.28
C ASN A 43 6.03 -12.40 8.28
N ARG A 44 5.35 -11.74 9.23
CA ARG A 44 4.47 -12.43 10.19
C ARG A 44 3.34 -13.18 9.50
N TRP A 45 2.81 -12.66 8.40
CA TRP A 45 1.66 -13.22 7.70
C TRP A 45 2.03 -13.97 6.41
N GLY A 46 3.30 -14.00 6.02
CA GLY A 46 3.76 -14.65 4.79
C GLY A 46 3.45 -13.87 3.50
N GLU A 47 3.18 -12.56 3.59
CA GLU A 47 2.73 -11.69 2.49
C GLU A 47 3.88 -10.94 1.80
N GLY A 48 5.10 -11.45 1.89
CA GLY A 48 6.30 -10.77 1.35
C GLY A 48 6.25 -10.53 -0.18
N ILE A 49 5.47 -11.31 -0.91
CA ILE A 49 5.29 -11.18 -2.37
C ILE A 49 4.52 -9.91 -2.73
N GLU A 50 3.59 -9.48 -1.87
CA GLU A 50 2.73 -8.31 -2.08
C GLU A 50 3.42 -6.99 -1.63
N ARG A 51 4.73 -7.05 -1.30
CA ARG A 51 5.48 -5.92 -0.74
C ARG A 51 5.61 -4.78 -1.74
N LEU A 52 5.30 -3.58 -1.28
CA LEU A 52 5.56 -2.34 -2.00
C LEU A 52 6.77 -1.59 -1.43
N SER A 53 7.51 -0.89 -2.31
CA SER A 53 8.62 -0.03 -1.90
C SER A 53 8.17 1.33 -1.38
N ALA A 54 6.95 1.78 -1.72
CA ALA A 54 6.38 3.04 -1.27
C ALA A 54 4.85 3.01 -1.36
N SER A 55 4.20 3.83 -0.54
CA SER A 55 2.78 4.15 -0.64
C SER A 55 2.54 5.30 -1.60
N GLU A 56 1.72 5.07 -2.62
CA GLU A 56 1.35 6.04 -3.64
C GLU A 56 -0.06 6.61 -3.41
N ILE A 57 -0.30 7.85 -3.83
CA ILE A 57 -1.63 8.46 -3.82
C ILE A 57 -2.25 8.28 -5.20
N ASN A 58 -3.37 7.55 -5.25
CA ASN A 58 -4.17 7.33 -6.47
C ASN A 58 -3.29 7.04 -7.71
N PRO A 59 -2.42 6.01 -7.69
CA PRO A 59 -1.69 5.61 -8.89
C PRO A 59 -2.66 5.18 -9.99
N ALA A 60 -2.17 5.10 -11.22
CA ALA A 60 -2.97 4.60 -12.33
C ALA A 60 -3.50 3.20 -11.99
N GLY A 61 -4.81 2.99 -12.22
CA GLY A 61 -5.42 1.67 -12.06
C GLY A 61 -4.92 0.67 -13.09
N LEU A 62 -5.37 -0.58 -12.97
CA LEU A 62 -4.93 -1.70 -13.81
C LEU A 62 -5.26 -1.58 -15.31
N GLY A 63 -6.04 -0.55 -15.69
CA GLY A 63 -6.55 -0.38 -17.04
C GLY A 63 -7.37 -1.57 -17.53
N ASP A 64 -7.82 -1.48 -18.78
CA ASP A 64 -8.49 -2.56 -19.49
C ASP A 64 -7.43 -3.50 -20.08
#